data_AF-A0A7C6WAR0-F1
#
_entry.id   AF-A0A7C6WAR0-F1
#
_cell.length_a   1.000
_cell.length_b   1.000
_cell.length_c   1.000
_cell.angle_alpha   90.00
_cell.angle_beta   90.00
_cell.angle_gamma   90.00
#
_symmetry.space_group_name_H-M   'P 1'
#
loop_
_entity.id
_entity.type
_entity.pdbx_description
1 polymer ?
#
loop_
_entity_poly.entity_id
_entity_poly.type
_entity_poly.pdbx_seq_one_letter_code
_entity_poly.pdbx_strand_id
1 'polypeptide(L)'
;MKTGPVFAVLGGGHGGFAMAGDLACKGFPVHFYSSYEETISPVRRHGGIEVEVLPSTGLKGGLARLQKVTTDLKEALAGADVVMVVTPANKQAD
;
A
#
# COMPACT_ATOMS: atom_id res chain seq x y z
N MET A 1 15.26 0.67 -17.37
CA MET A 1 13.96 0.04 -17.71
C MET A 1 13.15 -0.07 -16.43
N LYS A 2 11.88 0.38 -16.41
CA LYS A 2 10.98 0.17 -15.26
C LYS A 2 10.69 -1.34 -15.14
N THR A 3 10.85 -1.90 -13.94
CA THR A 3 10.72 -3.35 -13.64
C THR A 3 9.27 -3.80 -13.44
N GLY A 4 8.29 -2.91 -13.59
CA GLY A 4 6.85 -3.17 -13.44
C GLY A 4 6.08 -1.87 -13.17
N PRO A 5 4.74 -1.89 -13.12
CA PRO A 5 3.93 -0.74 -12.76
C PRO A 5 4.16 -0.34 -11.29
N VAL A 6 4.21 0.97 -11.02
CA VAL A 6 4.19 1.54 -9.67
C VAL A 6 2.74 1.74 -9.23
N PHE A 7 2.37 1.21 -8.06
CA PHE A 7 1.02 1.34 -7.51
C PHE A 7 0.97 2.41 -6.42
N ALA A 8 0.02 3.33 -6.52
CA ALA A 8 -0.41 4.16 -5.39
C ALA A 8 -1.65 3.53 -4.75
N VAL A 9 -1.55 3.10 -3.49
CA VAL A 9 -2.67 2.57 -2.72
C VAL A 9 -3.15 3.65 -1.75
N LEU A 10 -4.36 4.16 -2.00
CA LEU A 10 -4.96 5.26 -1.25
C LEU A 10 -5.99 4.70 -0.26
N GLY A 11 -5.65 4.69 1.03
CA GLY A 11 -6.57 4.27 2.10
C GLY A 11 -5.87 3.47 3.18
N GLY A 12 -5.84 4.00 4.40
CA GLY A 12 -5.21 3.38 5.57
C GLY A 12 -6.06 2.34 6.32
N GLY A 13 -7.09 1.78 5.69
CA GLY A 13 -7.92 0.72 6.29
C GLY A 13 -7.35 -0.69 6.04
N HIS A 14 -7.94 -1.71 6.67
CA HIS A 14 -7.52 -3.11 6.51
C HIS A 14 -7.38 -3.55 5.03
N GLY A 15 -8.32 -3.15 4.16
CA GLY A 15 -8.24 -3.45 2.74
C GLY A 15 -7.04 -2.79 2.04
N GLY A 16 -6.70 -1.55 2.42
CA GLY A 16 -5.54 -0.85 1.88
C GLY A 16 -4.22 -1.45 2.36
N PHE A 17 -4.14 -1.84 3.65
CA PHE A 17 -3.01 -2.61 4.18
C PHE A 17 -2.83 -3.94 3.45
N ALA A 18 -3.90 -4.71 3.29
CA ALA A 18 -3.87 -5.99 2.59
C ALA A 18 -3.43 -5.83 1.13
N MET A 19 -3.96 -4.83 0.42
CA MET A 19 -3.60 -4.56 -0.97
C MET A 19 -2.16 -4.08 -1.14
N ALA A 20 -1.72 -3.11 -0.32
CA ALA A 20 -0.36 -2.61 -0.36
C ALA A 20 0.65 -3.72 0.00
N GLY A 21 0.34 -4.52 1.02
CA GLY A 21 1.13 -5.65 1.45
C GLY A 21 1.26 -6.72 0.36
N ASP A 22 0.15 -7.19 -0.21
CA ASP A 22 0.14 -8.22 -1.26
C ASP A 22 0.91 -7.78 -2.52
N LEU A 23 0.71 -6.54 -2.98
CA LEU A 23 1.44 -5.99 -4.13
C LEU A 23 2.95 -5.92 -3.87
N ALA A 24 3.36 -5.47 -2.68
CA ALA A 24 4.76 -5.41 -2.31
C ALA A 24 5.38 -6.80 -2.12
N CYS A 25 4.66 -7.77 -1.53
CA CYS A 25 5.08 -9.18 -1.47
C CYS A 25 5.28 -9.81 -2.86
N LYS A 26 4.51 -9.36 -3.86
CA LYS A 26 4.67 -9.75 -5.27
C LYS A 26 5.83 -9.03 -5.98
N GLY A 27 6.48 -8.07 -5.31
CA GLY A 27 7.65 -7.35 -5.81
C GLY A 27 7.32 -6.06 -6.57
N PHE A 28 6.07 -5.59 -6.54
CA PHE A 28 5.73 -4.31 -7.16
C PHE A 28 6.12 -3.13 -6.26
N PRO A 29 6.57 -2.00 -6.85
CA PRO A 29 6.76 -0.78 -6.08
C PRO A 29 5.42 -0.19 -5.63
N VAL A 30 5.28 0.05 -4.33
CA VAL A 30 4.05 0.58 -3.73
C VAL A 30 4.30 1.90 -3.02
N HIS A 31 3.49 2.91 -3.36
CA HIS A 31 3.28 4.12 -2.58
C HIS A 31 1.99 3.95 -1.76
N PHE A 32 2.10 3.95 -0.44
CA PHE A 32 0.95 3.81 0.46
C PHE A 32 0.59 5.16 1.08
N TYR A 33 -0.68 5.50 1.00
CA TYR A 33 -1.22 6.76 1.51
C TYR A 33 -2.33 6.54 2.53
N SER A 34 -2.27 7.31 3.61
CA SER A 34 -3.39 7.55 4.52
C SER A 34 -3.35 9.02 4.94
N SER A 35 -4.50 9.64 5.13
CA SER A 35 -4.61 10.99 5.70
C SER A 35 -4.27 11.07 7.19
N TYR A 36 -4.02 9.93 7.83
CA TYR A 36 -3.85 9.77 9.28
C TYR A 36 -2.41 9.36 9.60
N GLU A 37 -1.64 10.23 10.25
CA GLU A 37 -0.24 9.97 10.63
C GLU A 37 -0.12 8.80 11.62
N GLU A 38 -1.11 8.63 12.49
CA GLU A 38 -1.23 7.48 13.39
C GLU A 38 -1.33 6.15 12.64
N THR A 39 -1.83 6.15 11.40
CA THR A 39 -1.89 4.96 10.55
C THR A 39 -0.55 4.65 9.88
N ILE A 40 0.16 5.67 9.41
CA ILE A 40 1.41 5.46 8.64
C ILE A 40 2.67 5.41 9.50
N SER A 41 2.68 6.07 10.66
CA SER A 41 3.84 6.10 11.55
C SER A 41 4.28 4.70 12.03
N PRO A 42 3.39 3.73 12.35
CA PRO A 42 3.80 2.38 12.67
C PRO A 42 4.45 1.67 11.48
N VAL A 43 3.90 1.84 10.27
CA VAL A 43 4.43 1.24 9.03
C VAL A 43 5.84 1.74 8.73
N ARG A 44 6.05 3.06 8.85
CA ARG A 44 7.37 3.69 8.69
C ARG A 44 8.37 3.18 9.73
N ARG A 45 7.97 3.10 11.01
CA ARG A 45 8.83 2.60 12.11
C ARG A 45 9.18 1.12 11.94
N HIS A 46 8.23 0.31 11.48
CA HIS A 46 8.43 -1.13 11.26
C HIS A 46 9.20 -1.41 9.95
N GLY A 47 9.24 -0.46 9.03
CA GLY A 47 9.92 -0.59 7.73
C GLY A 47 9.09 -1.32 6.66
N GLY A 48 7.78 -1.49 6.89
CA GLY A 48 6.90 -2.21 5.98
C GLY A 48 5.59 -2.64 6.64
N ILE A 49 4.85 -3.50 5.94
CA ILE A 49 3.62 -4.16 6.42
C ILE A 49 3.96 -5.63 6.62
N GLU A 50 3.68 -6.18 7.80
CA GLU A 50 3.76 -7.62 8.02
C GLU A 50 2.51 -8.29 7.42
N VAL A 51 2.70 -9.21 6.47
CA VAL A 51 1.60 -9.87 5.77
C VAL A 51 1.51 -11.32 6.21
N GLU A 52 0.46 -11.66 6.93
CA GLU A 52 0.11 -13.04 7.25
C GLU A 52 -0.85 -13.61 6.20
N VAL A 53 -0.63 -14.87 5.81
CA VAL A 53 -1.43 -15.56 4.80
C VAL A 53 -1.81 -16.95 5.29
N LEU A 54 -2.97 -17.43 4.86
CA LEU A 54 -3.37 -18.81 5.13
C LEU A 54 -2.58 -19.76 4.21
N PRO A 55 -2.01 -20.86 4.72
CA PRO A 55 -1.25 -21.82 3.90
C PRO A 55 -2.02 -22.37 2.69
N SER A 56 -3.35 -22.46 2.80
CA SER A 56 -4.24 -22.96 1.73
C SER A 56 -4.38 -22.01 0.53
N THR A 57 -3.94 -20.75 0.64
CA THR A 57 -4.12 -19.75 -0.43
C THR A 57 -3.03 -19.78 -1.50
N GLY A 58 -1.87 -20.36 -1.19
CA GLY A 58 -0.68 -20.30 -2.07
C GLY A 58 -0.06 -18.91 -2.20
N LEU A 59 -0.53 -17.92 -1.43
CA LEU A 59 0.02 -16.56 -1.44
C LEU A 59 1.33 -16.49 -0.65
N LYS A 60 2.16 -15.48 -0.95
CA LYS A 60 3.37 -15.18 -0.20
C LYS A 60 3.08 -14.10 0.84
N GLY A 61 3.42 -14.38 2.10
CA GLY A 61 3.42 -13.40 3.20
C GLY A 61 4.83 -12.91 3.56
N GLY A 62 4.94 -12.30 4.74
CA GLY A 62 6.17 -11.75 5.32
C GLY A 62 6.21 -10.23 5.31
N LEU A 63 7.38 -9.67 5.66
CA LEU A 63 7.59 -8.22 5.71
C LEU A 63 7.60 -7.60 4.29
N ALA A 64 6.48 -7.00 3.94
CA ALA A 64 6.27 -6.27 2.69
C ALA A 64 6.84 -4.85 2.79
N ARG A 65 7.98 -4.61 2.14
CA ARG A 65 8.61 -3.29 2.09
C ARG A 65 7.95 -2.41 1.04
N LEU A 66 7.52 -1.23 1.47
CA LEU A 66 6.88 -0.25 0.60
C LEU A 66 7.93 0.76 0.10
N GLN A 67 7.82 1.18 -1.15
CA GLN A 67 8.72 2.19 -1.72
C GLN A 67 8.48 3.56 -1.08
N LYS A 68 7.21 3.89 -0.78
CA LYS A 68 6.84 5.14 -0.13
C LYS A 68 5.66 4.92 0.81
N VAL A 69 5.69 5.60 1.95
CA VAL A 69 4.59 5.67 2.91
C VAL A 69 4.43 7.14 3.29
N THR A 70 3.26 7.74 3.01
CA THR A 70 3.08 9.18 3.13
C THR A 70 1.66 9.62 3.48
N THR A 71 1.57 10.76 4.14
CA THR A 71 0.33 11.53 4.41
C THR A 71 0.09 12.60 3.34
N ASP A 72 1.00 12.77 2.39
CA ASP A 72 0.85 13.70 1.26
C ASP A 72 0.36 12.93 0.02
N LEU A 73 -0.84 13.28 -0.44
CA LEU A 73 -1.43 12.66 -1.62
C LEU A 73 -0.63 12.92 -2.91
N LYS A 74 -0.04 14.11 -3.08
CA LYS A 74 0.78 14.44 -4.25
C LYS A 74 2.01 13.55 -4.29
N GLU A 75 2.64 13.31 -3.15
CA GLU A 75 3.79 12.41 -3.06
C GLU A 75 3.44 10.97 -3.41
N ALA A 76 2.25 10.49 -3.01
CA ALA A 76 1.78 9.14 -3.32
C ALA A 76 1.51 8.97 -4.82
N LEU A 77 0.90 9.97 -5.46
CA LEU A 77 0.56 9.97 -6.88
C LEU A 77 1.77 10.19 -7.80
N ALA A 78 2.81 10.91 -7.34
CA ALA A 78 3.98 11.22 -8.14
C ALA A 78 4.68 9.95 -8.65
N GLY A 79 4.62 9.72 -9.96
CA GLY A 79 5.26 8.59 -10.64
C GLY A 79 4.51 7.25 -10.55
N ALA A 80 3.30 7.23 -9.98
CA ALA A 80 2.44 6.05 -9.98
C ALA A 80 1.89 5.77 -11.39
N ASP A 81 1.91 4.50 -11.79
CA ASP A 81 1.33 4.03 -13.06
C ASP A 81 -0.12 3.56 -12.85
N VAL A 82 -0.47 3.11 -11.64
CA VAL A 82 -1.81 2.66 -11.25
C VAL A 82 -2.19 3.27 -9.91
N VAL A 83 -3.42 3.78 -9.79
CA VAL A 83 -3.98 4.29 -8.52
C VAL A 83 -5.09 3.36 -8.05
N MET A 84 -4.89 2.75 -6.89
CA MET A 84 -5.86 1.92 -6.20
C MET A 84 -6.53 2.74 -5.11
N VAL A 85 -7.79 3.14 -5.33
CA VAL A 85 -8.59 3.85 -4.32
C VAL A 85 -9.25 2.83 -3.41
N VAL A 86 -8.72 2.66 -2.20
CA VAL A 86 -9.14 1.65 -1.21
C VAL A 86 -9.77 2.31 0.01
N THR A 87 -10.63 3.29 -0.27
CA THR A 87 -11.51 3.93 0.71
C THR A 87 -12.92 3.36 0.57
N PRO A 88 -13.78 3.49 1.61
CA PRO A 88 -15.21 3.19 1.47
C PRO A 88 -15.80 3.88 0.23
N ALA A 89 -16.66 3.18 -0.52
CA ALA A 89 -17.15 3.67 -1.82
C ALA A 89 -17.80 5.06 -1.75
N ASN A 90 -18.49 5.37 -0.65
CA ASN A 90 -19.09 6.68 -0.41
C ASN A 90 -18.09 7.83 -0.18
N LYS A 91 -16.79 7.53 -0.03
CA LYS A 91 -15.70 8.51 0.08
C LYS A 91 -14.88 8.66 -1.20
N GLN A 92 -15.34 8.10 -2.32
CA GLN A 92 -14.63 8.16 -3.60
C GLN A 92 -15.16 9.25 -4.54
N ALA A 93 -16.37 9.75 -4.29
CA ALA A 93 -17.08 10.66 -5.18
C ALA A 93 -16.76 12.15 -4.93
N ASP A 94 -15.88 12.46 -3.99
CA ASP A 94 -15.42 13.82 -3.68
C ASP A 94 -13.90 13.95 -3.91
#